data_AF-A0A9E3U7S0-F1
#
_entry.id   AF-A0A9E3U7S0-F1
#
_cell.length_a   1.000
_cell.length_b   1.000
_cell.length_c   1.000
_cell.angle_alpha   90.00
_cell.angle_beta   90.00
_cell.angle_gamma   90.00
#
_symmetry.space_group_name_H-M   'P 1'
#
loop_
_entity.id
_entity.type
_entity.pdbx_description
1 polymer ?
#
loop_
_entity_poly.entity_id
_entity_poly.type
_entity_poly.pdbx_seq_one_letter_code
_entity_poly.pdbx_strand_id
1 'polypeptide(L)'
;MNRALVLLVFTGFAVGACDNGKKPPPEPVPVVSVTTAAVPPAASFNATPVSQFADAAIDDQPPFEQAKLYEADGQLWKARLLLETRALGPDATKEETELLLKICLAQSDVACVESCGKKLGRKIKMDAGAPAPSASVAVPVLGAEHREPDTDLAKARHLVLQQQLEPARKVLEPKILEGRATREEIRMLRDICQRQGDRMCAALCESKLKDQ
;
A
#
# COMPACT_ATOMS: atom_id res chain seq x y z
N MET A 1 -1.59 -45.95 -28.03
CA MET A 1 -0.23 -46.43 -28.35
C MET A 1 0.70 -45.23 -28.28
N ASN A 2 1.29 -44.96 -27.11
CA ASN A 2 2.62 -45.39 -26.67
C ASN A 2 3.79 -44.75 -27.43
N ARG A 3 4.50 -43.85 -26.70
CA ARG A 3 5.97 -43.62 -26.66
C ARG A 3 6.60 -43.07 -27.95
N ALA A 4 7.59 -42.19 -27.99
CA ALA A 4 8.60 -41.61 -27.11
C ALA A 4 8.99 -40.24 -27.76
N LEU A 5 9.89 -39.38 -27.32
CA LEU A 5 11.12 -39.49 -26.55
C LEU A 5 11.51 -38.05 -26.15
N VAL A 6 11.85 -37.87 -24.89
CA VAL A 6 12.51 -36.68 -24.35
C VAL A 6 13.94 -36.64 -24.86
N LEU A 7 14.38 -35.50 -25.41
CA LEU A 7 15.81 -35.17 -25.54
C LEU A 7 16.06 -33.77 -24.97
N LEU A 8 16.42 -33.78 -23.68
CA LEU A 8 17.11 -32.69 -23.00
C LEU A 8 18.52 -32.57 -23.58
N VAL A 9 18.83 -31.44 -24.22
CA VAL A 9 20.21 -31.05 -24.52
C VAL A 9 20.63 -30.02 -23.47
N PHE A 10 21.25 -30.53 -22.40
CA PHE A 10 22.07 -29.74 -21.48
C PHE A 10 23.41 -29.45 -22.17
N THR A 11 23.64 -28.22 -22.60
CA THR A 11 24.99 -27.74 -22.95
C THR A 11 25.65 -27.19 -21.69
N GLY A 12 26.85 -27.72 -21.41
CA GLY A 12 27.48 -27.70 -20.10
C GLY A 12 28.18 -26.40 -19.70
N PHE A 13 28.25 -26.21 -18.39
CA PHE A 13 29.18 -25.30 -17.73
C PHE A 13 30.54 -25.99 -17.61
N ALA A 14 31.59 -25.37 -18.15
CA ALA A 14 32.97 -25.74 -17.91
C ALA A 14 33.47 -25.05 -16.63
N VAL A 15 34.05 -25.87 -15.74
CA VAL A 15 34.77 -25.48 -14.52
C VAL A 15 36.20 -25.09 -14.90
N GLY A 16 36.76 -24.10 -14.21
CA GLY A 16 38.00 -23.40 -14.57
C GLY A 16 39.31 -24.02 -14.10
N ALA A 17 40.41 -23.27 -14.33
CA ALA A 17 41.63 -23.16 -13.51
C ALA A 17 42.69 -22.28 -14.22
N CYS A 18 43.66 -21.81 -13.43
CA CYS A 18 44.85 -20.96 -13.69
C CYS A 18 44.61 -19.45 -13.45
N ASP A 19 45.39 -18.71 -12.66
CA ASP A 19 46.70 -19.00 -12.05
C ASP A 19 47.00 -18.07 -10.86
N ASN A 20 48.02 -18.49 -10.09
CA ASN A 20 48.58 -17.96 -8.86
C ASN A 20 49.08 -16.50 -8.89
N GLY A 21 48.93 -15.80 -7.74
CA GLY A 21 49.69 -14.57 -7.49
C GLY A 21 49.44 -13.92 -6.13
N LYS A 22 50.21 -14.34 -5.11
CA LYS A 22 50.57 -13.61 -3.86
C LYS A 22 49.44 -13.00 -2.99
N LYS A 23 49.18 -13.66 -1.86
CA LYS A 23 48.40 -13.13 -0.72
C LYS A 23 49.33 -12.32 0.20
N PRO A 24 49.08 -11.03 0.49
CA PRO A 24 49.75 -10.32 1.59
C PRO A 24 49.21 -10.79 2.96
N PRO A 25 49.99 -10.63 4.04
CA PRO A 25 49.67 -11.13 5.38
C PRO A 25 48.47 -10.40 6.01
N PRO A 26 47.67 -11.06 6.88
CA PRO A 26 46.56 -10.43 7.57
C PRO A 26 47.06 -9.44 8.64
N GLU A 27 46.63 -8.18 8.53
CA GLU A 27 46.74 -7.18 9.59
C GLU A 27 45.87 -7.59 10.80
N PRO A 28 46.30 -7.28 12.04
CA PRO A 28 45.54 -7.58 13.25
C PRO A 28 44.32 -6.67 13.34
N VAL A 29 43.13 -7.28 13.41
CA VAL A 29 41.88 -6.59 13.75
C VAL A 29 41.98 -5.99 15.17
N PRO A 30 41.57 -4.73 15.39
CA PRO A 30 41.46 -4.19 16.74
C PRO A 30 40.37 -4.96 17.48
N VAL A 31 40.77 -5.58 18.59
CA VAL A 31 39.89 -6.19 19.57
C VAL A 31 39.04 -5.06 20.15
N VAL A 32 37.78 -4.95 19.72
CA VAL A 32 36.82 -4.09 20.41
C VAL A 32 36.48 -4.79 21.71
N SER A 33 37.15 -4.35 22.78
CA SER A 33 36.79 -4.69 24.16
C SER A 33 35.33 -4.31 24.38
N VAL A 34 34.45 -5.32 24.41
CA VAL A 34 33.08 -5.15 24.89
C VAL A 34 33.18 -5.00 26.40
N THR A 35 33.22 -3.76 26.86
CA THR A 35 32.95 -3.44 28.26
C THR A 35 31.56 -3.96 28.59
N THR A 36 31.48 -4.90 29.51
CA THR A 36 30.25 -5.33 30.17
C THR A 36 29.66 -4.15 30.92
N ALA A 37 28.86 -3.34 30.23
CA ALA A 37 27.98 -2.37 30.85
C ALA A 37 26.81 -3.13 31.49
N ALA A 38 26.59 -2.84 32.77
CA ALA A 38 25.56 -3.44 33.60
C ALA A 38 24.18 -3.42 32.92
N VAL A 39 23.54 -4.59 32.91
CA VAL A 39 22.17 -4.83 32.47
C VAL A 39 21.22 -4.00 33.34
N PRO A 40 20.48 -3.00 32.81
CA PRO A 40 19.26 -2.54 33.48
C PRO A 40 18.21 -3.65 33.37
N PRO A 41 17.38 -3.88 34.42
CA PRO A 41 16.41 -4.96 34.41
C PRO A 41 15.46 -4.80 33.22
N ALA A 42 15.10 -5.94 32.62
CA ALA A 42 14.17 -6.05 31.52
C ALA A 42 12.89 -5.25 31.79
N ALA A 43 12.80 -4.06 31.20
CA ALA A 43 11.52 -3.44 30.97
C ALA A 43 10.82 -4.34 29.94
N SER A 44 9.81 -5.06 30.41
CA SER A 44 8.82 -5.75 29.59
C SER A 44 8.56 -4.93 28.33
N PHE A 45 8.72 -5.56 27.16
CA PHE A 45 8.04 -5.13 25.95
C PHE A 45 6.54 -5.27 26.22
N ASN A 46 6.00 -4.28 26.92
CA ASN A 46 4.58 -4.09 27.07
C ASN A 46 4.12 -3.78 25.65
N ALA A 47 3.53 -4.78 24.99
CA ALA A 47 2.86 -4.62 23.72
C ALA A 47 1.75 -3.60 23.96
N THR A 48 2.07 -2.32 23.76
CA THR A 48 1.09 -1.26 23.81
C THR A 48 0.08 -1.60 22.73
N PRO A 49 -1.17 -1.93 23.08
CA PRO A 49 -2.16 -2.26 22.07
C PRO A 49 -2.28 -1.03 21.17
N VAL A 50 -2.33 -1.24 19.85
CA VAL A 50 -2.48 -0.19 18.83
C VAL A 50 -3.66 0.75 19.14
N SER A 51 -4.60 0.29 19.97
CA SER A 51 -5.67 1.06 20.60
C SER A 51 -5.22 2.32 21.37
N GLN A 52 -4.00 2.41 21.89
CA GLN A 52 -3.53 3.62 22.59
C GLN A 52 -3.08 4.74 21.65
N PHE A 53 -2.84 4.45 20.37
CA PHE A 53 -2.55 5.51 19.37
C PHE A 53 -3.82 6.12 18.79
N ALA A 54 -5.00 5.57 19.10
CA ALA A 54 -6.28 6.19 18.76
C ALA A 54 -6.61 7.40 19.67
N ASP A 55 -5.91 7.54 20.80
CA ASP A 55 -6.06 8.67 21.75
C ASP A 55 -5.26 9.91 21.34
N ALA A 56 -4.51 9.87 20.23
CA ALA A 56 -3.95 11.07 19.61
C ALA A 56 -5.04 11.81 18.80
N ALA A 57 -6.16 12.13 19.45
CA ALA A 57 -7.11 13.11 18.96
C ALA A 57 -6.41 14.48 19.02
N ILE A 58 -5.97 14.97 17.86
CA ILE A 58 -5.24 16.24 17.72
C ILE A 58 -6.16 17.47 17.93
N ASP A 59 -7.46 17.25 18.07
CA ASP A 59 -8.45 18.27 18.40
C ASP A 59 -9.31 17.74 19.55
N ASP A 60 -9.66 18.57 20.54
CA ASP A 60 -10.46 18.28 21.74
C ASP A 60 -11.92 17.83 21.45
N GLN A 61 -12.16 17.24 20.28
CA GLN A 61 -13.46 16.85 19.78
C GLN A 61 -13.76 15.40 20.19
N PRO A 62 -14.98 15.10 20.65
CA PRO A 62 -15.32 13.75 21.09
C PRO A 62 -15.18 12.74 19.94
N PRO A 63 -14.78 11.48 20.22
CA PRO A 63 -14.48 10.47 19.19
C PRO A 63 -15.61 10.26 18.19
N PHE A 64 -16.86 10.42 18.66
CA PHE A 64 -18.05 10.31 17.84
C PHE A 64 -18.16 11.41 16.78
N GLU A 65 -17.87 12.65 17.14
CA GLU A 65 -17.88 13.78 16.19
C GLU A 65 -16.72 13.65 15.19
N GLN A 66 -15.56 13.19 15.63
CA GLN A 66 -14.44 12.90 14.75
C GLN A 66 -14.76 11.77 13.76
N ALA A 67 -15.46 10.72 14.22
CA ALA A 67 -15.89 9.63 13.34
C ALA A 67 -16.92 10.09 12.29
N LYS A 68 -17.83 11.02 12.62
CA LYS A 68 -18.74 11.65 11.64
C LYS A 68 -17.97 12.43 10.57
N LEU A 69 -16.92 13.16 10.96
CA LEU A 69 -16.07 13.86 9.99
C LEU A 69 -15.40 12.86 9.04
N TYR A 70 -14.81 11.79 9.55
CA TYR A 70 -14.23 10.75 8.69
C TYR A 70 -15.26 10.03 7.81
N GLU A 71 -16.48 9.86 8.29
CA GLU A 71 -17.58 9.34 7.46
C GLU A 71 -17.91 10.31 6.32
N ALA A 72 -18.04 11.60 6.62
CA ALA A 72 -18.31 12.66 5.64
C ALA A 72 -17.20 12.77 4.58
N ASP A 73 -15.95 12.54 5.00
CA ASP A 73 -14.77 12.51 4.11
C ASP A 73 -14.62 11.20 3.32
N GLY A 74 -15.51 10.22 3.51
CA GLY A 74 -15.44 8.90 2.88
C GLY A 74 -14.33 7.99 3.43
N GLN A 75 -13.66 8.38 4.53
CA GLN A 75 -12.62 7.60 5.20
C GLN A 75 -13.23 6.60 6.19
N LEU A 76 -14.11 5.73 5.69
CA LEU A 76 -14.91 4.79 6.47
C LEU A 76 -14.08 3.89 7.40
N TRP A 77 -12.88 3.51 6.99
CA TRP A 77 -11.97 2.69 7.79
C TRP A 77 -11.47 3.41 9.05
N LYS A 78 -11.25 4.73 9.01
CA LYS A 78 -10.87 5.53 10.18
C LYS A 78 -12.04 5.73 11.12
N ALA A 79 -13.20 6.07 10.55
CA ALA A 79 -14.44 6.22 11.31
C ALA A 79 -14.76 4.93 12.08
N ARG A 80 -14.62 3.78 11.44
CA ARG A 80 -14.75 2.47 12.08
C ARG A 80 -13.75 2.29 13.22
N LEU A 81 -12.45 2.52 12.98
CA LEU A 81 -11.40 2.28 13.97
C LEU A 81 -11.65 3.06 15.27
N LEU A 82 -12.15 4.30 15.17
CA LEU A 82 -12.48 5.12 16.33
C LEU A 82 -13.74 4.66 17.07
N LEU A 83 -14.74 4.18 16.33
CA LEU A 83 -16.02 3.77 16.91
C LEU A 83 -16.02 2.34 17.42
N GLU A 84 -15.24 1.42 16.84
CA GLU A 84 -15.37 -0.02 17.06
C GLU A 84 -15.19 -0.41 18.52
N THR A 85 -14.21 0.18 19.22
CA THR A 85 -13.96 -0.10 20.64
C THR A 85 -15.05 0.48 21.55
N ARG A 86 -15.62 1.63 21.20
CA ARG A 86 -16.63 2.33 22.02
C ARG A 86 -18.04 1.83 21.76
N ALA A 87 -18.43 1.73 20.50
CA ALA A 87 -19.76 1.30 20.05
C ALA A 87 -20.04 -0.19 20.33
N LEU A 88 -19.02 -1.04 20.41
CA LEU A 88 -19.18 -2.43 20.85
C LEU A 88 -18.95 -2.60 22.37
N GLY A 89 -18.47 -1.55 23.04
CA GLY A 89 -18.20 -1.51 24.46
C GLY A 89 -19.47 -1.55 25.34
N PRO A 90 -19.29 -1.58 26.67
CA PRO A 90 -20.39 -1.48 27.63
C PRO A 90 -20.99 -0.06 27.66
N ASP A 91 -20.18 0.97 27.42
CA ASP A 91 -20.57 2.39 27.45
C ASP A 91 -21.03 2.90 26.08
N ALA A 92 -21.37 1.99 25.17
CA ALA A 92 -21.79 2.32 23.82
C ALA A 92 -23.07 3.14 23.82
N THR A 93 -23.02 4.35 23.27
CA THR A 93 -24.24 5.08 22.97
C THR A 93 -24.95 4.45 21.77
N LYS A 94 -26.27 4.59 21.74
CA LYS A 94 -27.08 4.11 20.62
C LYS A 94 -26.67 4.76 19.30
N GLU A 95 -26.33 6.06 19.35
CA GLU A 95 -25.89 6.84 18.20
C GLU A 95 -24.54 6.36 17.64
N GLU A 96 -23.56 6.06 18.50
CA GLU A 96 -22.28 5.48 18.09
C GLU A 96 -22.48 4.12 17.40
N THR A 97 -23.39 3.29 17.92
CA THR A 97 -23.67 1.95 17.35
C THR A 97 -24.42 2.05 16.01
N GLU A 98 -25.34 3.01 15.87
CA GLU A 98 -26.04 3.27 14.61
C GLU A 98 -25.09 3.80 13.53
N LEU A 99 -24.15 4.68 13.91
CA LEU A 99 -23.12 5.17 12.99
C LEU A 99 -22.17 4.04 12.56
N LEU A 100 -21.68 3.23 13.50
CA LEU A 100 -20.83 2.07 13.18
C LEU A 100 -21.55 1.08 12.27
N LEU A 101 -22.83 0.82 12.53
CA LEU A 101 -23.67 -0.02 11.67
C LEU A 101 -23.74 0.52 10.24
N LYS A 102 -23.98 1.82 10.06
CA LYS A 102 -24.02 2.46 8.74
C LYS A 102 -22.71 2.28 7.99
N ILE A 103 -21.58 2.49 8.69
CA ILE A 103 -20.23 2.26 8.15
C ILE A 103 -20.05 0.79 7.72
N CYS A 104 -20.48 -0.16 8.56
CA CYS A 104 -20.33 -1.59 8.27
C CYS A 104 -21.24 -2.07 7.13
N LEU A 105 -22.43 -1.48 6.97
CA LEU A 105 -23.27 -1.72 5.79
C LEU A 105 -22.61 -1.20 4.51
N ALA A 106 -22.04 0.01 4.54
CA ALA A 106 -21.32 0.58 3.40
C ALA A 106 -20.10 -0.26 3.00
N GLN A 107 -19.41 -0.86 3.97
CA GLN A 107 -18.27 -1.77 3.74
C GLN A 107 -18.68 -3.23 3.46
N SER A 108 -19.99 -3.55 3.50
CA SER A 108 -20.50 -4.92 3.42
C SER A 108 -19.86 -5.89 4.43
N ASP A 109 -19.51 -5.41 5.62
CA ASP A 109 -18.96 -6.24 6.71
C ASP A 109 -20.09 -6.90 7.52
N VAL A 110 -20.41 -8.14 7.15
CA VAL A 110 -21.48 -8.93 7.76
C VAL A 110 -21.25 -9.18 9.25
N ALA A 111 -20.01 -9.46 9.67
CA ALA A 111 -19.67 -9.76 11.05
C ALA A 111 -19.86 -8.53 11.95
N CYS A 112 -19.46 -7.36 11.45
CA CYS A 112 -19.73 -6.11 12.13
C CYS A 112 -21.24 -5.80 12.22
N VAL A 113 -21.99 -5.95 11.12
CA VAL A 113 -23.43 -5.68 11.11
C VAL A 113 -24.19 -6.58 12.08
N GLU A 114 -23.82 -7.87 12.18
CA GLU A 114 -24.41 -8.77 13.17
C GLU A 114 -24.10 -8.33 14.62
N SER A 115 -22.88 -7.88 14.88
CA SER A 115 -22.46 -7.40 16.20
C SER A 115 -23.21 -6.14 16.61
N CYS A 116 -23.36 -5.19 15.69
CA CYS A 116 -24.17 -3.98 15.89
C CYS A 116 -25.66 -4.32 16.05
N GLY A 117 -26.19 -5.25 15.25
CA GLY A 117 -27.58 -5.71 15.34
C GLY A 117 -27.91 -6.34 16.69
N LYS A 118 -26.99 -7.15 17.25
CA LYS A 118 -27.11 -7.71 18.60
C LYS A 118 -27.18 -6.63 19.67
N LYS A 119 -26.33 -5.59 19.58
CA LYS A 119 -26.29 -4.46 20.52
C LYS A 119 -27.54 -3.57 20.42
N LEU A 120 -28.02 -3.32 19.22
CA LEU A 120 -29.23 -2.53 18.98
C LEU A 120 -30.53 -3.31 19.23
N GLY A 121 -30.45 -4.63 19.45
CA GLY A 121 -31.60 -5.51 19.61
C GLY A 121 -32.46 -5.62 18.34
N ARG A 122 -31.89 -5.36 17.17
CA ARG A 122 -32.59 -5.36 15.87
C ARG A 122 -31.96 -6.35 14.92
N LYS A 123 -32.79 -7.16 14.27
CA LYS A 123 -32.34 -8.06 13.21
C LYS A 123 -32.28 -7.28 11.90
N ILE A 124 -31.09 -6.85 11.53
CA ILE A 124 -30.86 -6.03 10.34
C ILE A 124 -30.68 -6.99 9.16
N LYS A 125 -31.58 -6.88 8.18
CA LYS A 125 -31.42 -7.58 6.91
C LYS A 125 -30.45 -6.73 6.08
N MET A 126 -29.32 -7.31 5.69
CA MET A 126 -28.52 -6.74 4.60
C MET A 126 -29.33 -6.90 3.31
N ASP A 127 -30.09 -5.87 2.97
CA ASP A 127 -30.63 -5.75 1.62
C ASP A 127 -29.47 -5.28 0.74
N ALA A 128 -29.00 -6.17 -0.14
CA ALA A 128 -27.88 -5.93 -1.05
C ALA A 128 -28.20 -4.90 -2.16
N GLY A 129 -29.11 -3.95 -1.89
CA GLY A 129 -29.54 -2.90 -2.80
C GLY A 129 -29.86 -1.64 -2.00
N ALA A 130 -28.90 -0.73 -1.94
CA ALA A 130 -29.09 0.59 -1.34
C ALA A 130 -30.19 1.38 -2.10
N PRO A 131 -31.20 1.96 -1.43
CA PRO A 131 -31.93 3.07 -2.00
C PRO A 131 -31.03 4.31 -2.00
N ALA A 132 -30.95 4.96 -3.15
CA ALA A 132 -30.22 6.22 -3.36
C ALA A 132 -30.66 7.30 -2.35
N PRO A 133 -29.73 8.06 -1.73
CA PRO A 133 -30.12 9.24 -0.99
C PRO A 133 -30.63 10.32 -1.96
N SER A 134 -31.86 10.74 -1.67
CA SER A 134 -32.61 11.79 -2.35
C SER A 134 -31.79 13.08 -2.53
N ALA A 135 -31.87 13.63 -3.73
CA ALA A 135 -31.29 14.90 -4.13
C ALA A 135 -31.73 16.04 -3.21
N SER A 136 -30.77 16.78 -2.63
CA SER A 136 -30.78 18.24 -2.42
C SER A 136 -29.50 18.75 -1.73
N VAL A 137 -28.32 18.25 -2.09
CA VAL A 137 -27.08 19.04 -2.00
C VAL A 137 -26.21 18.55 -3.15
N ALA A 138 -25.84 19.44 -4.06
CA ALA A 138 -24.79 19.20 -5.04
C ALA A 138 -23.44 19.10 -4.30
N VAL A 139 -23.21 17.97 -3.62
CA VAL A 139 -21.87 17.55 -3.20
C VAL A 139 -21.42 16.54 -4.26
N PRO A 140 -20.25 16.72 -4.88
CA PRO A 140 -19.72 15.70 -5.78
C PRO A 140 -19.59 14.40 -4.99
N VAL A 141 -20.45 13.44 -5.34
CA VAL A 141 -20.44 12.06 -4.87
C VAL A 141 -19.04 11.48 -5.11
N LEU A 142 -18.24 11.36 -4.06
CA LEU A 142 -17.05 10.51 -4.01
C LEU A 142 -17.49 9.04 -3.88
N GLY A 143 -18.32 8.60 -4.82
CA GLY A 143 -18.27 7.25 -5.39
C GLY A 143 -17.23 7.25 -6.52
N ALA A 144 -16.08 7.88 -6.27
CA ALA A 144 -14.93 7.66 -7.10
C ALA A 144 -14.47 6.23 -6.79
N GLU A 145 -14.91 5.28 -7.62
CA GLU A 145 -13.91 4.38 -8.21
C GLU A 145 -12.66 5.22 -8.42
N HIS A 146 -11.52 4.78 -7.91
CA HIS A 146 -10.24 5.47 -8.05
C HIS A 146 -9.98 5.71 -9.54
N ARG A 147 -10.58 6.75 -10.09
CA ARG A 147 -10.40 7.21 -11.45
C ARG A 147 -9.11 7.97 -11.34
N GLU A 148 -8.04 7.19 -11.27
CA GLU A 148 -6.69 7.64 -11.49
C GLU A 148 -6.80 8.57 -12.70
N PRO A 149 -6.35 9.84 -12.59
CA PRO A 149 -6.56 10.78 -13.67
C PRO A 149 -6.05 10.11 -14.94
N ASP A 150 -6.84 10.16 -16.03
CA ASP A 150 -6.60 9.51 -17.33
C ASP A 150 -5.28 9.97 -18.03
N THR A 151 -4.35 10.49 -17.24
CA THR A 151 -2.95 10.74 -17.48
C THR A 151 -2.23 9.48 -17.97
N ASP A 152 -1.32 9.71 -18.90
CA ASP A 152 -0.48 8.66 -19.46
C ASP A 152 0.43 8.02 -18.41
N LEU A 153 0.77 8.76 -17.35
CA LEU A 153 1.49 8.24 -16.18
C LEU A 153 0.67 7.21 -15.39
N ALA A 154 -0.64 7.44 -15.19
CA ALA A 154 -1.52 6.46 -14.55
C ALA A 154 -1.62 5.17 -15.37
N LYS A 155 -1.81 5.32 -16.70
CA LYS A 155 -1.82 4.18 -17.63
C LYS A 155 -0.50 3.40 -17.59
N ALA A 156 0.63 4.11 -17.58
CA ALA A 156 1.94 3.49 -17.48
C ALA A 156 2.15 2.74 -16.16
N ARG A 157 1.71 3.29 -15.02
CA ARG A 157 1.75 2.61 -13.71
C ARG A 157 1.00 1.30 -13.74
N HIS A 158 -0.23 1.33 -14.25
CA HIS A 158 -1.06 0.14 -14.35
C HIS A 158 -0.40 -0.95 -15.23
N LEU A 159 0.19 -0.57 -16.36
CA LEU A 159 0.91 -1.49 -17.24
C LEU A 159 2.16 -2.08 -16.58
N VAL A 160 2.90 -1.29 -15.80
CA VAL A 160 4.06 -1.77 -15.02
C VAL A 160 3.64 -2.78 -13.95
N LEU A 161 2.51 -2.54 -13.27
CA LEU A 161 1.96 -3.49 -12.28
C LEU A 161 1.57 -4.83 -12.93
N GLN A 162 1.09 -4.80 -14.16
CA GLN A 162 0.81 -5.98 -14.97
C GLN A 162 2.07 -6.63 -15.58
N GLN A 163 3.27 -6.14 -15.22
CA GLN A 163 4.57 -6.56 -15.76
C GLN A 163 4.71 -6.36 -17.28
N GLN A 164 3.85 -5.54 -17.88
CA GLN A 164 3.89 -5.22 -19.31
C GLN A 164 4.78 -3.98 -19.51
N LEU A 165 6.10 -4.20 -19.51
CA LEU A 165 7.10 -3.12 -19.61
C LEU A 165 7.13 -2.45 -21.00
N GLU A 166 6.97 -3.24 -22.07
CA GLU A 166 6.95 -2.74 -23.47
C GLU A 166 5.82 -1.74 -23.75
N PRO A 167 4.53 -2.02 -23.42
CA PRO A 167 3.48 -1.04 -23.64
C PRO A 167 3.60 0.16 -22.70
N ALA A 168 4.09 -0.02 -21.47
CA ALA A 168 4.36 1.10 -20.57
C ALA A 168 5.40 2.06 -21.18
N ARG A 169 6.45 1.52 -21.82
CA ARG A 169 7.46 2.29 -22.54
C ARG A 169 6.84 3.09 -23.70
N LYS A 170 6.01 2.47 -24.54
CA LYS A 170 5.36 3.15 -25.69
C LYS A 170 4.50 4.34 -25.30
N VAL A 171 3.95 4.34 -24.09
CA VAL A 171 3.12 5.43 -23.56
C VAL A 171 4.00 6.62 -23.10
N LEU A 172 5.15 6.34 -22.48
CA LEU A 172 6.01 7.37 -21.88
C LEU A 172 7.09 7.92 -22.84
N GLU A 173 7.61 7.08 -23.74
CA GLU A 173 8.69 7.42 -24.69
C GLU A 173 8.40 8.66 -25.57
N PRO A 174 7.22 8.83 -26.20
CA PRO A 174 6.98 10.00 -27.06
C PRO A 174 7.07 11.31 -26.26
N LYS A 175 6.55 11.37 -25.04
CA LYS A 175 6.60 12.58 -24.20
C LYS A 175 8.02 12.97 -23.80
N ILE A 176 8.88 11.98 -23.57
CA ILE A 176 10.26 12.20 -23.15
C ILE A 176 11.10 12.71 -24.32
N LEU A 177 10.87 12.16 -25.53
CA LEU A 177 11.51 12.65 -26.74
C LEU A 177 11.06 14.07 -27.10
N GLU A 178 9.79 14.39 -26.89
CA GLU A 178 9.22 15.72 -27.09
C GLU A 178 9.61 16.74 -26.00
N GLY A 179 10.25 16.31 -24.91
CA GLY A 179 10.61 17.17 -23.78
C GLY A 179 9.43 17.67 -22.94
N ARG A 180 8.24 17.08 -23.13
CA ARG A 180 7.00 17.41 -22.39
C ARG A 180 6.77 16.51 -21.17
N ALA A 181 7.66 15.55 -20.94
CA ALA A 181 7.55 14.64 -19.81
C ALA A 181 7.85 15.33 -18.48
N THR A 182 7.12 14.97 -17.43
CA THR A 182 7.44 15.40 -16.07
C THR A 182 8.59 14.59 -15.49
N ARG A 183 9.21 15.10 -14.42
CA ARG A 183 10.30 14.41 -13.71
C ARG A 183 9.90 13.01 -13.24
N GLU A 184 8.64 12.84 -12.83
CA GLU A 184 8.07 11.56 -12.39
C GLU A 184 7.91 10.59 -13.56
N GLU A 185 7.45 11.06 -14.73
CA GLU A 185 7.33 10.26 -15.96
C GLU A 185 8.71 9.75 -16.40
N ILE A 186 9.75 10.60 -16.35
CA ILE A 186 11.11 10.21 -16.74
C ILE A 186 11.72 9.20 -15.75
N ARG A 187 11.51 9.39 -14.43
CA ARG A 187 11.95 8.40 -13.42
C ARG A 187 11.30 7.04 -13.64
N MET A 188 10.02 7.02 -13.97
CA MET A 188 9.29 5.79 -14.24
C MET A 188 9.83 5.07 -15.48
N LEU A 189 10.05 5.79 -16.60
CA LEU A 189 10.62 5.17 -17.80
C LEU A 189 12.03 4.62 -17.54
N ARG A 190 12.86 5.32 -16.77
CA ARG A 190 14.18 4.82 -16.38
C ARG A 190 14.09 3.49 -15.65
N ASP A 191 13.19 3.38 -14.67
CA ASP A 191 13.03 2.16 -13.88
C ASP A 191 12.48 1.01 -14.74
N ILE A 192 11.60 1.30 -15.71
CA ILE A 192 11.14 0.33 -16.73
C ILE A 192 12.33 -0.16 -17.55
N CYS A 193 13.15 0.76 -18.08
CA CYS A 193 14.28 0.41 -18.94
C CYS A 193 15.39 -0.35 -18.19
N GLN A 194 15.63 -0.04 -16.91
CA GLN A 194 16.53 -0.82 -16.06
C GLN A 194 16.05 -2.26 -15.87
N ARG A 195 14.73 -2.46 -15.66
CA ARG A 195 14.13 -3.81 -15.55
C ARG A 195 14.19 -4.60 -16.85
N GLN A 196 14.10 -3.92 -18.00
CA GLN A 196 14.27 -4.53 -19.32
C GLN A 196 15.73 -4.80 -19.69
N GLY A 197 16.69 -4.20 -18.97
CA GLY A 197 18.11 -4.29 -19.30
C GLY A 197 18.56 -3.38 -20.45
N ASP A 198 17.73 -2.43 -20.89
CA ASP A 198 18.07 -1.46 -21.93
C ASP A 198 18.89 -0.31 -21.33
N ARG A 199 20.22 -0.46 -21.43
CA ARG A 199 21.18 0.53 -20.91
C ARG A 199 21.15 1.85 -21.67
N MET A 200 20.78 1.85 -22.95
CA MET A 200 20.70 3.08 -23.74
C MET A 200 19.50 3.92 -23.32
N CYS A 201 18.33 3.29 -23.17
CA CYS A 201 17.15 3.99 -22.67
C CYS A 201 17.37 4.56 -21.27
N ALA A 202 17.97 3.78 -20.35
CA ALA A 202 18.24 4.25 -19.00
C ALA A 202 19.17 5.49 -18.98
N ALA A 203 20.22 5.49 -19.81
CA ALA A 203 21.15 6.62 -19.93
C ALA A 203 20.46 7.87 -20.53
N LEU A 204 19.56 7.69 -21.50
CA LEU A 204 18.78 8.79 -22.06
C LEU A 204 17.88 9.43 -20.99
N CYS A 205 17.19 8.60 -20.19
CA CYS A 205 16.36 9.09 -19.10
C CYS A 205 17.20 9.82 -18.03
N GLU A 206 18.40 9.33 -17.75
CA GLU A 206 19.33 9.95 -16.78
C GLU A 206 19.83 11.32 -17.25
N SER A 207 20.15 11.46 -18.54
CA SER A 207 20.49 12.76 -19.13
C SER A 207 19.31 13.74 -19.03
N LYS A 208 18.10 13.30 -19.39
CA LYS A 208 16.90 14.14 -19.34
C LYS A 208 16.49 14.55 -17.92
N LEU A 209 16.80 13.72 -16.91
CA LEU A 209 16.59 14.06 -15.50
C LEU A 209 17.58 15.10 -14.98
N LYS A 210 18.73 15.28 -15.65
CA LYS A 210 19.73 16.27 -15.28
C LYS A 210 19.44 17.64 -15.90
N ASP A 211 18.75 17.67 -17.03
CA ASP A 211 18.39 18.87 -17.77
C ASP A 211 17.09 19.55 -17.27
N GLN A 212 16.34 18.90 -16.36
CA GLN A 212 15.14 19.43 -15.69
C GLN A 212 15.40 19.77 -14.22
#